data_AF-A0A4V1C6J6-F1
#
_entry.id   AF-A0A4V1C6J6-F1
#
_cell.length_a   1.000
_cell.length_b   1.000
_cell.length_c   1.000
_cell.angle_alpha   90.00
_cell.angle_beta   90.00
_cell.angle_gamma   90.00
#
_symmetry.space_group_name_H-M   'P 1'
#
loop_
_entity.id
_entity.type
_entity.pdbx_description
1 polymer ?
#
loop_
_entity_poly.entity_id
_entity_poly.type
_entity_poly.pdbx_seq_one_letter_code
_entity_poly.pdbx_strand_id
1 'polypeptide(L)'
;MLTNAPTAALVALVAGLVAPSLAQSIAEINGNKFVSPLNDQDVKNVTGVVLAKGPNGIWLRSDKPDNDPLTSEAVYVYDNKVGANLAVGDLVALDGRVLEYRSDNKHLFLTEVTTTKNVRKLSSGNPAAPLVIGKDTSAPPTEQYTSLDDGDIFATPNAAARLTEVNPVLDPTKYGLDFWESLNGELVTVRAPVALNRPNTYGDIWVAGDWPTTGRNARGGLTTLGVDANPEAILIGTPLDGTKNPADTKLGDQMTEVTGVVTYAFGFYRILPLTAIRVATPIPFNPRNATLASTGSCSGVTVGIFNVENLCPSSAHLPAIAAQLVDALKTPDLVFLQEVQDDSCATNDGVVDATNTLEALRFAVSNLTDGKVDYSWVEVAPVDNQDGGQPGGNIRVAYLYKPSVLTLAEPTNSVGTGADANEVLPGPTLKFNPGRIDPANAAWAATRKPLVAAWKALNATKPFFTVNVHFSSKGGSSSLHGDLRTPDNSGVTKRTQQATVTGEFIAKILAEDPEAQVIAAGDFNEFIPVSPLQTFMKVSGLLDLDEVVEMAPEERYSYLFDMNTQQLDHTFVSPSLSVRTPCSRRSHFQHLHVNTWSDTAGEVSDHDPSVGRFNVCA
;
A
#
# COMPACT_ATOMS: atom_id res chain seq x y z
N MET A 1 91.90 -27.01 -20.51
CA MET A 1 91.33 -25.79 -21.12
C MET A 1 90.14 -25.38 -20.27
N LEU A 2 90.13 -24.12 -19.82
CA LEU A 2 88.96 -23.32 -19.38
C LEU A 2 88.21 -23.85 -18.11
N THR A 3 87.77 -23.07 -17.11
CA THR A 3 87.70 -21.63 -16.83
C THR A 3 87.24 -21.42 -15.36
N ASN A 4 87.73 -20.32 -14.76
CA ASN A 4 87.22 -19.48 -13.66
C ASN A 4 85.68 -19.22 -13.70
N ALA A 5 84.92 -18.74 -12.70
CA ALA A 5 85.03 -18.40 -11.27
C ALA A 5 83.57 -18.01 -10.80
N PRO A 6 83.29 -17.19 -9.77
CA PRO A 6 82.49 -17.58 -8.60
C PRO A 6 81.08 -16.95 -8.49
N THR A 7 80.33 -17.47 -7.52
CA THR A 7 79.05 -17.03 -6.95
C THR A 7 78.97 -15.53 -6.64
N ALA A 8 77.93 -14.86 -7.16
CA ALA A 8 77.47 -13.55 -6.72
C ALA A 8 76.09 -13.68 -6.04
N ALA A 9 76.00 -13.22 -4.80
CA ALA A 9 74.75 -13.07 -4.07
C ALA A 9 74.00 -11.84 -4.61
N LEU A 10 72.72 -12.01 -4.98
CA LEU A 10 71.83 -10.91 -5.31
C LEU A 10 70.85 -10.72 -4.14
N VAL A 11 71.02 -9.64 -3.39
CA VAL A 11 70.04 -9.13 -2.43
C VAL A 11 68.91 -8.49 -3.23
N ALA A 12 67.74 -9.09 -3.24
CA ALA A 12 66.53 -8.49 -3.78
C ALA A 12 65.96 -7.51 -2.73
N LEU A 13 66.14 -6.22 -2.98
CA LEU A 13 65.52 -5.14 -2.21
C LEU A 13 64.04 -5.05 -2.63
N VAL A 14 63.13 -5.60 -1.83
CA VAL A 14 61.68 -5.38 -1.98
C VAL A 14 61.39 -3.98 -1.44
N ALA A 15 61.37 -2.97 -2.33
CA ALA A 15 60.83 -1.67 -2.00
C ALA A 15 59.31 -1.79 -1.91
N GLY A 16 58.80 -1.90 -0.68
CA GLY A 16 57.38 -1.73 -0.39
C GLY A 16 56.97 -0.31 -0.76
N LEU A 17 56.25 -0.15 -1.87
CA LEU A 17 55.47 1.05 -2.15
C LEU A 17 54.32 1.08 -1.15
N VAL A 18 54.56 1.70 0.01
CA VAL A 18 53.47 2.19 0.87
C VAL A 18 52.87 3.36 0.10
N ALA A 19 51.77 3.10 -0.61
CA ALA A 19 50.95 4.18 -1.15
C ALA A 19 50.54 5.07 0.04
N PRO A 20 50.72 6.41 -0.02
CA PRO A 20 50.22 7.27 1.02
C PRO A 20 48.70 7.05 1.12
N SER A 21 48.20 6.67 2.29
CA SER A 21 46.76 6.63 2.52
C SER A 21 46.26 8.06 2.45
N LEU A 22 45.71 8.46 1.30
CA LEU A 22 45.13 9.77 1.10
C LEU A 22 43.94 9.94 2.06
N ALA A 23 43.72 11.17 2.53
CA ALA A 23 42.52 11.49 3.29
C ALA A 23 41.31 11.28 2.38
N GLN A 24 40.34 10.46 2.83
CA GLN A 24 39.14 10.15 2.06
C GLN A 24 38.05 11.19 2.36
N SER A 25 37.41 11.73 1.32
CA SER A 25 36.23 12.58 1.49
C SER A 25 34.99 11.75 1.81
N ILE A 26 33.96 12.39 2.37
CA ILE A 26 32.67 11.74 2.62
C ILE A 26 31.97 11.42 1.28
N ALA A 27 32.05 12.30 0.30
CA ALA A 27 31.50 12.06 -1.04
C ALA A 27 32.15 10.84 -1.74
N GLU A 28 33.46 10.61 -1.57
CA GLU A 28 34.12 9.41 -2.09
C GLU A 28 33.70 8.13 -1.34
N ILE A 29 33.33 8.22 -0.06
CA ILE A 29 32.78 7.10 0.71
C ILE A 29 31.41 6.74 0.18
N ASN A 30 30.50 7.70 0.02
CA ASN A 30 29.16 7.40 -0.48
C ASN A 30 29.20 7.00 -1.96
N GLY A 31 29.93 7.75 -2.78
CA GLY A 31 29.90 7.62 -4.23
C GLY A 31 28.56 8.03 -4.83
N ASN A 32 28.43 7.91 -6.15
CA ASN A 32 27.26 8.35 -6.92
C ASN A 32 26.33 7.19 -7.31
N LYS A 33 26.24 6.17 -6.45
CA LYS A 33 25.49 4.93 -6.67
C LYS A 33 24.92 4.41 -5.35
N PHE A 34 24.08 3.36 -5.40
CA PHE A 34 23.47 2.73 -4.22
C PHE A 34 24.42 1.88 -3.36
N VAL A 35 25.63 1.61 -3.84
CA VAL A 35 26.65 0.85 -3.11
C VAL A 35 27.95 1.62 -3.17
N SER A 36 28.52 1.88 -2.00
CA SER A 36 29.79 2.58 -1.84
C SER A 36 30.92 1.94 -2.66
N PRO A 37 31.73 2.74 -3.37
CA PRO A 37 32.94 2.25 -4.02
C PRO A 37 34.03 1.80 -3.02
N LEU A 38 33.86 2.16 -1.74
CA LEU A 38 34.78 1.86 -0.65
C LEU A 38 34.22 0.81 0.31
N ASN A 39 33.11 0.14 -0.04
CA ASN A 39 32.59 -0.96 0.76
C ASN A 39 33.70 -1.97 1.07
N ASP A 40 33.77 -2.41 2.33
CA ASP A 40 34.80 -3.29 2.87
C ASP A 40 36.24 -2.74 2.84
N GLN A 41 36.42 -1.43 2.76
CA GLN A 41 37.72 -0.77 2.81
C GLN A 41 37.91 0.07 4.07
N ASP A 42 39.16 0.14 4.53
CA ASP A 42 39.54 1.04 5.61
C ASP A 42 39.76 2.45 5.05
N VAL A 43 39.16 3.45 5.70
CA VAL A 43 39.28 4.85 5.33
C VAL A 43 40.02 5.63 6.40
N LYS A 44 40.76 6.65 5.97
CA LYS A 44 41.65 7.44 6.82
C LYS A 44 41.28 8.91 6.77
N ASN A 45 41.36 9.53 7.95
CA ASN A 45 41.20 10.98 8.11
C ASN A 45 39.90 11.54 7.50
N VAL A 46 38.80 10.80 7.62
CA VAL A 46 37.46 11.24 7.24
C VAL A 46 37.08 12.41 8.14
N THR A 47 36.89 13.59 7.56
CA THR A 47 36.68 14.85 8.30
C THR A 47 35.28 15.38 8.04
N GLY A 48 34.57 15.76 9.10
CA GLY A 48 33.22 16.32 8.97
C GLY A 48 32.67 16.93 10.26
N VAL A 49 31.66 17.78 10.11
CA VAL A 49 30.91 18.42 11.19
C VAL A 49 29.81 17.48 11.68
N VAL A 50 29.71 17.30 13.00
CA VAL A 50 28.62 16.51 13.61
C VAL A 50 27.28 17.22 13.38
N LEU A 51 26.41 16.63 12.56
CA LEU A 51 25.06 17.14 12.28
C LEU A 51 24.06 16.79 13.37
N ALA A 52 24.10 15.52 13.80
CA ALA A 52 23.17 14.97 14.77
C ALA A 52 23.80 13.78 15.51
N LYS A 53 23.18 13.40 16.61
CA LYS A 53 23.57 12.25 17.43
C LYS A 53 22.37 11.33 17.59
N GLY A 54 22.60 10.04 17.44
CA GLY A 54 21.61 9.00 17.66
C GLY A 54 22.07 8.04 18.77
N PRO A 55 21.22 7.08 19.16
CA PRO A 55 21.54 6.12 20.21
C PRO A 55 22.76 5.23 19.89
N ASN A 56 23.02 5.00 18.60
CA ASN A 56 24.07 4.07 18.14
C ASN A 56 25.21 4.73 17.36
N GLY A 57 25.21 6.05 17.21
CA GLY A 57 26.19 6.72 16.36
C GLY A 57 25.98 8.21 16.18
N ILE A 58 26.71 8.79 15.24
CA ILE A 58 26.64 10.21 14.85
C ILE A 58 26.58 10.34 13.34
N TRP A 59 26.01 11.45 12.85
CA TRP A 59 26.06 11.80 11.44
C TRP A 59 27.05 12.93 11.23
N LEU A 60 27.93 12.78 10.25
CA LEU A 60 28.94 13.77 9.89
C LEU A 60 28.64 14.32 8.50
N ARG A 61 28.76 15.65 8.31
CA ARG A 61 28.79 16.29 6.99
C ARG A 61 30.19 16.78 6.65
N SER A 62 30.62 16.62 5.41
CA SER A 62 31.89 17.17 4.91
C SER A 62 31.99 18.67 5.21
N ASP A 63 33.17 19.12 5.67
CA ASP A 63 33.50 20.55 5.76
C ASP A 63 33.98 21.13 4.42
N LYS A 64 34.16 20.26 3.42
CA LYS A 64 34.59 20.59 2.06
C LYS A 64 33.75 19.78 1.07
N PRO A 65 32.48 20.14 0.88
CA PRO A 65 31.62 19.42 -0.04
C PRO A 65 32.11 19.57 -1.48
N ASP A 66 31.96 18.52 -2.29
CA ASP A 66 32.22 18.55 -3.72
C ASP A 66 31.07 19.21 -4.50
N ASN A 67 29.88 19.30 -3.90
CA ASN A 67 28.65 19.88 -4.48
C ASN A 67 28.15 19.13 -5.71
N ASP A 68 28.48 17.85 -5.85
CA ASP A 68 27.85 16.97 -6.83
C ASP A 68 26.48 16.52 -6.29
N PRO A 69 25.36 16.85 -6.95
CA PRO A 69 24.03 16.43 -6.51
C PRO A 69 23.84 14.91 -6.50
N LEU A 70 24.75 14.15 -7.11
CA LEU A 70 24.69 12.69 -7.13
C LEU A 70 25.30 12.02 -5.89
N THR A 71 25.98 12.77 -5.02
CA THR A 71 26.66 12.23 -3.84
C THR A 71 26.21 12.94 -2.57
N SER A 72 25.89 12.17 -1.53
CA SER A 72 25.64 12.75 -0.21
C SER A 72 26.93 13.30 0.39
N GLU A 73 26.86 14.49 1.00
CA GLU A 73 27.97 15.08 1.75
C GLU A 73 27.98 14.62 3.20
N ALA A 74 27.06 13.73 3.58
CA ALA A 74 26.94 13.21 4.91
C ALA A 74 27.07 11.68 4.97
N VAL A 75 27.59 11.17 6.09
CA VAL A 75 27.72 9.73 6.33
C VAL A 75 27.36 9.39 7.77
N TYR A 76 26.74 8.22 7.95
CA TYR A 76 26.48 7.69 9.28
C TYR A 76 27.71 6.97 9.84
N VAL A 77 28.09 7.33 11.06
CA VAL A 77 29.16 6.67 11.80
C VAL A 77 28.53 5.78 12.87
N TYR A 78 28.44 4.49 12.59
CA TYR A 78 27.88 3.48 13.49
C TYR A 78 28.94 3.03 14.52
N ASP A 79 28.94 3.73 15.64
CA ASP A 79 29.75 3.43 16.83
C ASP A 79 29.12 4.12 18.05
N ASN A 80 28.55 3.34 18.96
CA ASN A 80 27.85 3.89 20.12
C ASN A 80 28.75 4.64 21.12
N LYS A 81 30.07 4.57 20.98
CA LYS A 81 31.04 5.28 21.84
C LYS A 81 31.58 6.54 21.19
N VAL A 82 31.57 6.65 19.86
CA VAL A 82 32.19 7.79 19.14
C VAL A 82 31.61 9.13 19.57
N GLY A 83 30.29 9.17 19.81
CA GLY A 83 29.56 10.38 20.16
C GLY A 83 29.65 10.80 21.63
N ALA A 84 30.29 10.02 22.51
CA ALA A 84 30.23 10.24 23.96
C ALA A 84 30.79 11.61 24.39
N ASN A 85 31.86 12.08 23.72
CA ASN A 85 32.56 13.34 24.03
C ASN A 85 32.43 14.40 22.93
N LEU A 86 31.46 14.25 22.03
CA LEU A 86 31.21 15.14 20.89
C LEU A 86 29.87 15.85 21.03
N ALA A 87 29.80 17.09 20.55
CA ALA A 87 28.58 17.87 20.42
C ALA A 87 28.23 18.11 18.94
N VAL A 88 26.96 18.39 18.65
CA VAL A 88 26.55 18.92 17.35
C VAL A 88 27.35 20.20 17.06
N GLY A 89 27.84 20.34 15.82
CA GLY A 89 28.71 21.44 15.41
C GLY A 89 30.20 21.25 15.74
N ASP A 90 30.61 20.14 16.37
CA ASP A 90 32.02 19.78 16.45
C ASP A 90 32.53 19.33 15.08
N LEU A 91 33.65 19.89 14.62
CA LEU A 91 34.39 19.37 13.46
C LEU A 91 35.29 18.25 13.96
N VAL A 92 35.14 17.06 13.42
CA VAL A 92 35.89 15.87 13.81
C VAL A 92 36.61 15.29 12.63
N ALA A 93 37.69 14.57 12.91
CA ALA A 93 38.27 13.65 11.96
C ALA A 93 38.49 12.29 12.60
N LEU A 94 38.29 11.23 11.84
CA LEU A 94 38.40 9.86 12.30
C LEU A 94 38.91 8.94 11.20
N ASP A 95 39.39 7.78 11.61
CA ASP A 95 39.59 6.62 10.75
C ASP A 95 38.44 5.63 11.00
N GLY A 96 38.16 4.77 10.03
CA GLY A 96 37.17 3.72 10.19
C GLY A 96 37.20 2.72 9.04
N ARG A 97 36.14 1.92 8.95
CA ARG A 97 35.90 0.96 7.87
C ARG A 97 34.52 1.20 7.29
N VAL A 98 34.42 1.31 5.98
CA VAL A 98 33.13 1.48 5.29
C VAL A 98 32.47 0.11 5.14
N LEU A 99 31.21 0.02 5.52
CA LEU A 99 30.37 -1.17 5.38
C LEU A 99 29.02 -0.80 4.79
N GLU A 100 28.43 -1.74 4.07
CA GLU A 100 27.07 -1.68 3.57
C GLU A 100 26.15 -2.53 4.44
N TYR A 101 25.28 -1.88 5.22
CA TYR A 101 24.39 -2.54 6.17
C TYR A 101 22.98 -2.71 5.61
N ARG A 102 22.37 -3.88 5.83
CA ARG A 102 20.93 -4.09 5.63
C ARG A 102 20.39 -5.14 6.59
N SER A 103 19.13 -4.99 7.00
CA SER A 103 18.46 -5.92 7.92
C SER A 103 17.77 -7.10 7.23
N ASP A 104 17.45 -6.98 5.95
CA ASP A 104 16.78 -8.00 5.14
C ASP A 104 17.34 -7.97 3.71
N ASN A 105 17.29 -9.09 2.99
CA ASN A 105 17.83 -9.17 1.64
C ASN A 105 16.97 -8.46 0.59
N LYS A 106 15.73 -8.05 0.88
CA LYS A 106 14.87 -7.25 0.00
C LYS A 106 15.12 -5.74 0.14
N HIS A 107 15.89 -5.33 1.15
CA HIS A 107 16.19 -3.93 1.45
C HIS A 107 17.45 -3.45 0.71
N LEU A 108 17.49 -2.14 0.41
CA LEU A 108 18.72 -1.45 0.01
C LEU A 108 19.72 -1.43 1.17
N PHE A 109 20.95 -1.07 0.87
CA PHE A 109 21.98 -0.89 1.88
C PHE A 109 21.97 0.54 2.46
N LEU A 110 22.47 0.66 3.68
CA LEU A 110 22.89 1.90 4.29
C LEU A 110 24.42 1.88 4.36
N THR A 111 25.07 2.85 3.73
CA THR A 111 26.52 3.04 3.86
C THR A 111 26.86 3.59 5.24
N GLU A 112 27.74 2.89 5.97
CA GLU A 112 28.14 3.24 7.32
C GLU A 112 29.67 3.22 7.49
N VAL A 113 30.20 4.16 8.28
CA VAL A 113 31.58 4.07 8.80
C VAL A 113 31.55 3.42 10.18
N THR A 114 32.25 2.30 10.31
CA THR A 114 32.30 1.48 11.52
C THR A 114 33.73 1.37 12.07
N THR A 115 33.89 0.72 13.22
CA THR A 115 35.19 0.40 13.83
C THR A 115 36.10 1.62 14.01
N THR A 116 35.52 2.72 14.51
CA THR A 116 36.18 4.02 14.51
C THR A 116 37.49 4.03 15.31
N LYS A 117 38.49 4.74 14.79
CA LYS A 117 39.83 4.91 15.39
C LYS A 117 40.29 6.34 15.20
N ASN A 118 41.28 6.76 16.00
CA ASN A 118 41.94 8.06 15.86
C ASN A 118 40.96 9.26 15.84
N VAL A 119 39.85 9.16 16.56
CA VAL A 119 38.80 10.18 16.62
C VAL A 119 39.38 11.43 17.30
N ARG A 120 39.45 12.53 16.55
CA ARG A 120 39.99 13.81 16.99
C ARG A 120 38.99 14.93 16.75
N LYS A 121 38.69 15.71 17.79
CA LYS A 121 37.96 16.97 17.65
C LYS A 121 38.91 18.09 17.22
N LEU A 122 38.54 18.82 16.17
CA LEU A 122 39.37 19.84 15.52
C LEU A 122 38.94 21.24 15.89
N SER A 123 37.63 21.48 15.92
CA SER A 123 37.01 22.73 16.34
C SER A 123 35.59 22.47 16.86
N SER A 124 35.00 23.47 17.50
CA SER A 124 33.62 23.44 18.01
C SER A 124 32.85 24.66 17.53
N GLY A 125 31.52 24.58 17.51
CA GLY A 125 30.65 25.71 17.13
C GLY A 125 30.57 25.96 15.62
N ASN A 126 30.91 24.97 14.80
CA ASN A 126 30.73 25.05 13.35
C ASN A 126 29.23 24.92 13.02
N PRO A 127 28.75 25.59 11.96
CA PRO A 127 27.34 25.50 11.55
C PRO A 127 26.96 24.06 11.15
N ALA A 128 25.90 23.53 11.75
CA ALA A 128 25.23 22.29 11.35
C ALA A 128 23.85 22.62 10.79
N ALA A 129 23.80 23.48 9.77
CA ALA A 129 22.55 23.98 9.21
C ALA A 129 21.83 22.89 8.38
N PRO A 130 20.52 22.68 8.54
CA PRO A 130 19.78 21.75 7.69
C PRO A 130 19.63 22.28 6.26
N LEU A 131 19.47 21.37 5.30
CA LEU A 131 19.07 21.70 3.93
C LEU A 131 17.54 21.67 3.83
N VAL A 132 16.91 22.72 3.34
CA VAL A 132 15.47 22.71 3.08
C VAL A 132 15.18 21.95 1.79
N ILE A 133 14.43 20.85 1.89
CA ILE A 133 14.07 20.04 0.71
C ILE A 133 13.23 20.88 -0.27
N GLY A 134 13.57 20.81 -1.56
CA GLY A 134 12.91 21.56 -2.64
C GLY A 134 13.31 23.03 -2.75
N LYS A 135 14.15 23.53 -1.82
CA LYS A 135 14.69 24.90 -1.86
C LYS A 135 16.22 24.90 -1.92
N ASP A 136 16.86 24.26 -0.96
CA ASP A 136 18.32 24.10 -0.90
C ASP A 136 18.75 22.79 -1.60
N THR A 137 17.81 21.89 -1.86
CA THR A 137 17.94 20.70 -2.72
C THR A 137 17.03 20.83 -3.96
N SER A 138 17.15 19.93 -4.93
CA SER A 138 16.07 19.72 -5.91
C SER A 138 14.77 19.30 -5.23
N ALA A 139 13.65 19.46 -5.92
CA ALA A 139 12.40 18.83 -5.51
C ALA A 139 12.50 17.31 -5.70
N PRO A 140 11.90 16.49 -4.81
CA PRO A 140 11.81 15.07 -5.05
C PRO A 140 11.04 14.78 -6.36
N PRO A 141 11.51 13.84 -7.20
CA PRO A 141 10.75 13.38 -8.36
C PRO A 141 9.43 12.75 -7.95
N THR A 142 8.38 12.97 -8.75
CA THR A 142 6.99 12.65 -8.37
C THR A 142 6.41 11.40 -9.02
N GLU A 143 7.10 10.78 -9.98
CA GLU A 143 6.50 9.66 -10.74
C GLU A 143 7.32 8.37 -10.68
N GLN A 144 8.62 8.44 -11.00
CA GLN A 144 9.45 7.24 -11.16
C GLN A 144 10.32 7.00 -9.92
N TYR A 145 10.45 5.74 -9.51
CA TYR A 145 11.29 5.36 -8.37
C TYR A 145 12.75 5.15 -8.76
N THR A 146 13.01 4.49 -9.89
CA THR A 146 14.37 4.25 -10.39
C THR A 146 14.38 3.91 -11.88
N SER A 147 15.55 4.02 -12.51
CA SER A 147 15.78 3.64 -13.92
C SER A 147 15.49 2.17 -14.23
N LEU A 148 15.53 1.28 -13.22
CA LEU A 148 15.30 -0.15 -13.39
C LEU A 148 13.82 -0.53 -13.52
N ASP A 149 12.89 0.38 -13.25
CA ASP A 149 11.45 0.12 -13.40
C ASP A 149 10.97 0.29 -14.84
N ASP A 150 11.80 0.83 -15.73
CA ASP A 150 11.45 1.15 -17.12
C ASP A 150 10.16 1.97 -17.27
N GLY A 151 9.89 2.84 -16.29
CA GLY A 151 8.73 3.72 -16.26
C GLY A 151 7.43 3.10 -15.71
N ASP A 152 7.43 1.82 -15.31
CA ASP A 152 6.26 1.17 -14.71
C ASP A 152 6.65 0.39 -13.44
N ILE A 153 6.37 0.98 -12.28
CA ILE A 153 6.64 0.40 -10.96
C ILE A 153 5.88 -0.91 -10.68
N PHE A 154 4.81 -1.18 -11.42
CA PHE A 154 3.97 -2.36 -11.24
C PHE A 154 4.13 -3.39 -12.36
N ALA A 155 5.03 -3.16 -13.31
CA ALA A 155 5.28 -4.06 -14.43
C ALA A 155 5.64 -5.48 -13.95
N THR A 156 5.14 -6.47 -14.68
CA THR A 156 5.45 -7.89 -14.45
C THR A 156 6.28 -8.44 -15.62
N PRO A 157 7.20 -9.41 -15.40
CA PRO A 157 7.51 -10.09 -14.14
C PRO A 157 8.20 -9.18 -13.12
N ASN A 158 7.77 -9.26 -11.86
CA ASN A 158 8.39 -8.50 -10.77
C ASN A 158 9.75 -9.08 -10.37
N ALA A 159 10.50 -8.32 -9.55
CA ALA A 159 11.76 -8.75 -8.95
C ALA A 159 12.79 -9.28 -9.98
N ALA A 160 12.78 -8.71 -11.19
CA ALA A 160 13.62 -9.12 -12.30
C ALA A 160 15.08 -8.67 -12.16
N ALA A 161 15.32 -7.61 -11.39
CA ALA A 161 16.65 -7.08 -11.10
C ALA A 161 16.77 -6.57 -9.66
N ARG A 162 17.99 -6.26 -9.25
CA ARG A 162 18.32 -5.62 -7.96
C ARG A 162 19.09 -4.33 -8.19
N LEU A 163 18.70 -3.26 -7.50
CA LEU A 163 19.41 -1.99 -7.56
C LEU A 163 20.85 -2.12 -7.11
N THR A 164 21.09 -2.88 -6.05
CA THR A 164 22.43 -3.06 -5.47
C THR A 164 23.34 -3.96 -6.31
N GLU A 165 22.78 -4.80 -7.19
CA GLU A 165 23.56 -5.64 -8.11
C GLU A 165 23.90 -4.91 -9.41
N VAL A 166 22.91 -4.20 -10.00
CA VAL A 166 23.14 -3.39 -11.20
C VAL A 166 23.94 -2.14 -10.87
N ASN A 167 23.67 -1.56 -9.70
CA ASN A 167 24.30 -0.38 -9.13
C ASN A 167 24.42 0.78 -10.14
N PRO A 168 23.29 1.29 -10.67
CA PRO A 168 23.29 2.38 -11.63
C PRO A 168 23.88 3.65 -11.00
N VAL A 169 24.36 4.56 -11.84
CA VAL A 169 24.64 5.93 -11.40
C VAL A 169 23.31 6.60 -11.08
N LEU A 170 23.25 7.30 -9.96
CA LEU A 170 22.04 8.00 -9.52
C LEU A 170 21.61 9.08 -10.54
N ASP A 171 20.31 9.28 -10.68
CA ASP A 171 19.71 10.48 -11.28
C ASP A 171 18.60 11.04 -10.37
N PRO A 172 18.99 11.81 -9.32
CA PRO A 172 18.11 12.44 -8.33
C PRO A 172 17.08 13.41 -8.92
N THR A 173 17.26 13.83 -10.17
CA THR A 173 16.32 14.74 -10.83
C THR A 173 15.15 14.01 -11.48
N LYS A 174 15.29 12.70 -11.68
CA LYS A 174 14.31 11.86 -12.37
C LYS A 174 13.69 10.79 -11.49
N TYR A 175 14.45 10.26 -10.54
CA TYR A 175 14.04 9.07 -9.77
C TYR A 175 14.02 9.33 -8.27
N GLY A 176 12.94 8.95 -7.60
CA GLY A 176 12.75 9.18 -6.17
C GLY A 176 13.73 8.41 -5.28
N LEU A 177 14.06 7.16 -5.57
CA LEU A 177 15.03 6.41 -4.78
C LEU A 177 16.42 7.03 -4.89
N ASP A 178 16.80 7.43 -6.10
CA ASP A 178 18.05 8.10 -6.38
C ASP A 178 18.14 9.46 -5.63
N PHE A 179 17.03 10.20 -5.56
CA PHE A 179 16.93 11.44 -4.79
C PHE A 179 17.14 11.22 -3.30
N TRP A 180 16.44 10.26 -2.70
CA TRP A 180 16.59 9.99 -1.26
C TRP A 180 17.96 9.38 -0.93
N GLU A 181 18.55 8.59 -1.84
CA GLU A 181 19.91 8.08 -1.70
C GLU A 181 20.95 9.21 -1.72
N SER A 182 20.82 10.17 -2.64
CA SER A 182 21.74 11.32 -2.70
C SER A 182 21.71 12.21 -1.46
N LEU A 183 20.68 12.08 -0.62
CA LEU A 183 20.54 12.80 0.65
C LEU A 183 20.79 11.90 1.87
N ASN A 184 21.16 10.63 1.69
CA ASN A 184 21.30 9.69 2.80
C ASN A 184 22.35 10.19 3.81
N GLY A 185 21.98 10.26 5.09
CA GLY A 185 22.79 10.83 6.17
C GLY A 185 22.68 12.35 6.35
N GLU A 186 22.06 13.08 5.41
CA GLU A 186 21.97 14.54 5.47
C GLU A 186 20.98 15.04 6.51
N LEU A 187 21.31 16.17 7.16
CA LEU A 187 20.37 16.92 7.97
C LEU A 187 19.52 17.83 7.08
N VAL A 188 18.21 17.59 7.09
CA VAL A 188 17.24 18.23 6.21
C VAL A 188 16.07 18.84 6.98
N THR A 189 15.35 19.76 6.34
CA THR A 189 14.08 20.30 6.82
C THR A 189 12.98 20.08 5.79
N VAL A 190 11.89 19.44 6.22
CA VAL A 190 10.62 19.34 5.51
C VAL A 190 9.73 20.51 5.93
N ARG A 191 9.34 21.35 4.98
CA ARG A 191 8.44 22.49 5.23
C ARG A 191 6.99 22.10 5.04
N ALA A 192 6.13 22.67 5.88
CA ALA A 192 4.67 22.48 5.85
C ALA A 192 4.23 21.03 5.53
N PRO A 193 4.78 20.01 6.23
CA PRO A 193 4.44 18.61 5.96
C PRO A 193 2.94 18.37 6.14
N VAL A 194 2.39 17.58 5.22
CA VAL A 194 1.02 17.07 5.25
C VAL A 194 1.08 15.56 5.48
N ALA A 195 0.34 15.07 6.47
CA ALA A 195 0.20 13.65 6.75
C ALA A 195 -0.46 12.92 5.58
N LEU A 196 0.16 11.86 5.09
CA LEU A 196 -0.35 11.01 4.00
C LEU A 196 -0.99 9.72 4.52
N ASN A 197 -0.81 9.41 5.81
CA ASN A 197 -1.38 8.24 6.46
C ASN A 197 -1.48 8.48 7.97
N ARG A 198 -2.07 7.52 8.69
CA ARG A 198 -2.02 7.38 10.14
C ARG A 198 -0.63 6.90 10.58
N PRO A 199 -0.23 7.16 11.83
CA PRO A 199 1.02 6.64 12.34
C PRO A 199 0.95 5.12 12.51
N ASN A 200 2.04 4.43 12.20
CA ASN A 200 2.15 3.01 12.53
C ASN A 200 2.33 2.79 14.04
N THR A 201 2.48 1.55 14.49
CA THR A 201 2.66 1.21 15.91
C THR A 201 3.90 1.81 16.58
N TYR A 202 4.86 2.31 15.80
CA TYR A 202 6.06 2.99 16.29
C TYR A 202 5.92 4.52 16.33
N GLY A 203 4.79 5.06 15.84
CA GLY A 203 4.60 6.50 15.67
C GLY A 203 5.28 7.06 14.41
N ASP A 204 5.72 6.20 13.48
CA ASP A 204 6.25 6.65 12.20
C ASP A 204 5.09 7.04 11.28
N ILE A 205 5.24 8.13 10.51
CA ILE A 205 4.17 8.69 9.67
C ILE A 205 4.70 9.13 8.31
N TRP A 206 3.96 8.82 7.25
CA TRP A 206 4.26 9.29 5.90
C TRP A 206 3.83 10.74 5.71
N VAL A 207 4.69 11.54 5.08
CA VAL A 207 4.41 12.95 4.77
C VAL A 207 4.86 13.34 3.37
N ALA A 208 4.23 14.38 2.82
CA ALA A 208 4.77 15.20 1.75
C ALA A 208 4.92 16.64 2.25
N GLY A 209 6.01 17.31 1.90
CA GLY A 209 6.25 18.70 2.26
C GLY A 209 5.80 19.69 1.18
N ASP A 210 6.27 20.92 1.32
CA ASP A 210 6.08 22.03 0.38
C ASP A 210 6.97 21.88 -0.87
N TRP A 211 6.67 20.84 -1.66
CA TRP A 211 7.25 20.58 -2.97
C TRP A 211 6.16 20.11 -3.96
N PRO A 212 6.44 20.12 -5.29
CA PRO A 212 5.54 19.55 -6.28
C PRO A 212 5.23 18.08 -5.98
N THR A 213 3.98 17.68 -6.15
CA THR A 213 3.49 16.32 -5.94
C THR A 213 2.46 15.99 -7.01
N THR A 214 2.28 14.72 -7.32
CA THR A 214 1.18 14.21 -8.15
C THR A 214 0.11 13.55 -7.28
N GLY A 215 -1.05 13.19 -7.86
CA GLY A 215 -2.07 12.43 -7.12
C GLY A 215 -2.78 13.13 -5.95
N ARG A 216 -2.60 14.44 -5.70
CA ARG A 216 -3.24 15.12 -4.55
C ARG A 216 -4.76 14.99 -4.57
N ASN A 217 -5.31 14.29 -3.59
CA ASN A 217 -6.75 14.18 -3.40
C ASN A 217 -7.30 15.26 -2.46
N ALA A 218 -8.62 15.37 -2.39
CA ALA A 218 -9.28 16.42 -1.61
C ALA A 218 -9.14 16.25 -0.09
N ARG A 219 -8.57 15.14 0.40
CA ARG A 219 -8.31 14.87 1.84
C ARG A 219 -6.85 15.17 2.21
N GLY A 220 -6.03 15.62 1.27
CA GLY A 220 -4.62 15.96 1.49
C GLY A 220 -3.66 14.78 1.33
N GLY A 221 -4.15 13.60 0.92
CA GLY A 221 -3.34 12.45 0.57
C GLY A 221 -2.80 12.51 -0.85
N LEU A 222 -1.99 11.50 -1.19
CA LEU A 222 -1.54 11.24 -2.55
C LEU A 222 -2.14 9.91 -3.04
N THR A 223 -2.91 9.96 -4.12
CA THR A 223 -3.57 8.82 -4.74
C THR A 223 -2.62 8.17 -5.74
N THR A 224 -2.52 6.84 -5.70
CA THR A 224 -1.80 6.10 -6.75
C THR A 224 -2.51 6.32 -8.09
N LEU A 225 -1.84 6.91 -9.07
CA LEU A 225 -2.41 7.25 -10.37
C LEU A 225 -1.72 6.45 -11.48
N GLY A 226 -2.40 5.46 -12.04
CA GLY A 226 -1.79 4.60 -13.05
C GLY A 226 -0.57 3.87 -12.49
N VAL A 227 0.61 4.21 -13.02
CA VAL A 227 1.90 3.65 -12.59
C VAL A 227 2.70 4.58 -11.67
N ASP A 228 2.11 5.70 -11.25
CA ASP A 228 2.67 6.58 -10.23
C ASP A 228 2.21 6.13 -8.83
N ALA A 229 3.18 5.83 -7.97
CA ALA A 229 2.96 5.39 -6.59
C ALA A 229 3.62 6.31 -5.54
N ASN A 230 3.78 7.59 -5.89
CA ASN A 230 4.15 8.70 -5.02
C ASN A 230 5.57 8.59 -4.39
N PRO A 231 6.64 8.51 -5.22
CA PRO A 231 8.03 8.46 -4.75
C PRO A 231 8.52 9.73 -3.99
N GLU A 232 7.80 10.84 -4.10
CA GLU A 232 8.11 12.10 -3.43
C GLU A 232 7.71 12.14 -1.95
N ALA A 233 7.03 11.11 -1.46
CA ALA A 233 6.69 10.95 -0.05
C ALA A 233 7.87 10.44 0.78
N ILE A 234 7.92 10.83 2.05
CA ILE A 234 8.97 10.40 2.98
C ILE A 234 8.37 10.00 4.33
N LEU A 235 8.93 8.95 4.92
CA LEU A 235 8.53 8.49 6.25
C LEU A 235 9.25 9.32 7.32
N ILE A 236 8.51 9.88 8.27
CA ILE A 236 9.09 10.48 9.48
C ILE A 236 9.15 9.40 10.56
N GLY A 237 10.36 9.10 11.01
CA GLY A 237 10.64 8.05 11.98
C GLY A 237 10.63 8.51 13.44
N THR A 238 11.24 7.69 14.29
CA THR A 238 11.41 7.96 15.72
C THR A 238 12.33 9.17 16.00
N PRO A 239 11.94 10.10 16.89
CA PRO A 239 12.78 11.24 17.26
C PRO A 239 14.11 10.88 17.95
N LEU A 240 15.17 11.60 17.59
CA LEU A 240 16.53 11.35 18.09
C LEU A 240 16.74 11.80 19.56
N ASP A 241 15.97 12.77 20.05
CA ASP A 241 16.03 13.25 21.44
C ASP A 241 15.26 12.36 22.44
N GLY A 242 14.61 11.29 21.97
CA GLY A 242 13.81 10.37 22.78
C GLY A 242 12.40 10.85 23.10
N THR A 243 11.97 12.00 22.55
CA THR A 243 10.55 12.37 22.54
C THR A 243 9.75 11.44 21.62
N LYS A 244 8.42 11.51 21.69
CA LYS A 244 7.52 10.62 20.94
C LYS A 244 6.62 11.42 20.01
N ASN A 245 6.48 10.93 18.78
CA ASN A 245 5.50 11.46 17.83
C ASN A 245 4.06 11.23 18.37
N PRO A 246 3.10 12.08 17.98
CA PRO A 246 1.69 11.86 18.29
C PRO A 246 1.18 10.56 17.66
N ALA A 247 0.19 9.93 18.31
CA ALA A 247 -0.40 8.67 17.87
C ALA A 247 -1.77 8.85 17.18
N ASP A 248 -2.25 10.09 17.11
CA ASP A 248 -3.60 10.48 16.69
C ASP A 248 -3.60 11.36 15.42
N THR A 249 -2.44 11.51 14.77
CA THR A 249 -2.39 12.15 13.44
C THR A 249 -3.09 11.29 12.40
N LYS A 250 -3.68 11.94 11.39
CA LYS A 250 -4.37 11.25 10.28
C LYS A 250 -4.16 11.96 8.95
N LEU A 251 -4.65 11.32 7.88
CA LEU A 251 -4.64 11.84 6.52
C LEU A 251 -5.05 13.32 6.45
N GLY A 252 -4.17 14.13 5.87
CA GLY A 252 -4.39 15.56 5.64
C GLY A 252 -3.98 16.49 6.78
N ASP A 253 -3.70 15.98 7.98
CA ASP A 253 -3.24 16.83 9.08
C ASP A 253 -1.95 17.58 8.69
N GLN A 254 -1.93 18.88 8.95
CA GLN A 254 -0.78 19.74 8.64
C GLN A 254 0.12 19.84 9.87
N MET A 255 1.41 19.59 9.71
CA MET A 255 2.38 19.64 10.81
C MET A 255 3.29 20.88 10.70
N THR A 256 3.92 21.24 11.81
CA THR A 256 5.01 22.22 11.79
C THR A 256 6.19 21.67 11.01
N GLU A 257 7.12 22.54 10.59
CA GLU A 257 8.34 22.11 9.92
C GLU A 257 9.07 21.02 10.73
N VAL A 258 9.56 19.99 10.02
CA VAL A 258 10.27 18.85 10.62
C VAL A 258 11.72 18.91 10.17
N THR A 259 12.64 18.98 11.12
CA THR A 259 14.09 18.91 10.86
C THR A 259 14.62 17.60 11.40
N GLY A 260 15.39 16.88 10.60
CA GLY A 260 15.89 15.55 10.95
C GLY A 260 16.93 15.04 9.96
N VAL A 261 17.41 13.83 10.22
CA VAL A 261 18.43 13.19 9.37
C VAL A 261 17.78 12.17 8.45
N VAL A 262 18.06 12.25 7.14
CA VAL A 262 17.66 11.24 6.17
C VAL A 262 18.46 9.96 6.42
N THR A 263 17.81 8.82 6.40
CA THR A 263 18.44 7.51 6.53
C THR A 263 17.61 6.45 5.80
N TYR A 264 18.19 5.28 5.59
CA TYR A 264 17.48 4.11 5.09
C TYR A 264 17.41 3.02 6.15
N ALA A 265 16.20 2.58 6.48
CA ALA A 265 16.00 1.49 7.45
C ALA A 265 14.66 0.77 7.22
N PHE A 266 14.62 -0.51 7.55
CA PHE A 266 13.42 -1.36 7.47
C PHE A 266 12.71 -1.30 6.11
N GLY A 267 13.46 -1.18 5.01
CA GLY A 267 12.92 -1.17 3.66
C GLY A 267 12.43 0.19 3.15
N PHE A 268 12.65 1.29 3.90
CA PHE A 268 12.20 2.63 3.53
C PHE A 268 13.24 3.70 3.83
N TYR A 269 13.34 4.67 2.94
CA TYR A 269 13.93 5.97 3.26
C TYR A 269 13.05 6.67 4.29
N ARG A 270 13.69 7.32 5.26
CA ARG A 270 13.00 8.00 6.36
C ARG A 270 13.84 9.16 6.89
N ILE A 271 13.17 10.10 7.53
CA ILE A 271 13.82 11.17 8.29
C ILE A 271 13.67 10.85 9.77
N LEU A 272 14.79 10.75 10.49
CA LEU A 272 14.79 10.70 11.96
C LEU A 272 14.74 12.13 12.49
N PRO A 273 13.58 12.62 12.99
CA PRO A 273 13.45 14.01 13.37
C PRO A 273 14.29 14.27 14.63
N LEU A 274 14.83 15.49 14.75
CA LEU A 274 15.63 15.86 15.93
C LEU A 274 14.80 15.84 17.22
N THR A 275 13.51 16.16 17.10
CA THR A 275 12.51 16.13 18.17
C THR A 275 11.15 15.73 17.59
N ALA A 276 10.20 15.37 18.45
CA ALA A 276 8.87 14.93 18.04
C ALA A 276 8.17 15.95 17.14
N ILE A 277 7.50 15.42 16.11
CA ILE A 277 6.64 16.21 15.23
C ILE A 277 5.49 16.84 16.01
N ARG A 278 4.94 17.93 15.47
CA ARG A 278 3.78 18.63 16.05
C ARG A 278 2.76 18.95 14.99
N VAL A 279 1.51 18.59 15.23
CA VAL A 279 0.39 19.02 14.38
C VAL A 279 0.18 20.52 14.55
N ALA A 280 0.29 21.26 13.45
CA ALA A 280 0.01 22.69 13.39
C ALA A 280 -1.48 22.96 13.19
N THR A 281 -2.11 22.20 12.29
CA THR A 281 -3.55 22.32 12.00
C THR A 281 -4.12 20.92 11.77
N PRO A 282 -4.87 20.37 12.73
CA PRO A 282 -5.61 19.13 12.50
C PRO A 282 -6.76 19.42 11.53
N ILE A 283 -6.96 18.54 10.55
CA ILE A 283 -8.12 18.64 9.66
C ILE A 283 -9.34 18.04 10.38
N PRO A 284 -10.51 18.70 10.34
CA PRO A 284 -11.73 18.14 10.91
C PRO A 284 -12.16 16.90 10.13
N PHE A 285 -12.43 15.82 10.84
CA PHE A 285 -13.04 14.62 10.26
C PHE A 285 -14.48 14.95 9.82
N ASN A 286 -14.73 14.95 8.51
CA ASN A 286 -16.04 15.26 7.95
C ASN A 286 -16.31 14.47 6.66
N PRO A 287 -16.24 13.13 6.69
CA PRO A 287 -16.54 12.32 5.53
C PRO A 287 -17.97 12.55 5.07
N ARG A 288 -18.20 12.45 3.76
CA ARG A 288 -19.54 12.65 3.20
C ARG A 288 -20.29 11.33 3.26
N ASN A 289 -21.47 11.37 3.87
CA ASN A 289 -22.41 10.27 3.74
C ASN A 289 -22.88 10.14 2.28
N ALA A 290 -23.32 8.94 1.93
CA ALA A 290 -23.95 8.66 0.65
C ALA A 290 -25.11 9.62 0.39
N THR A 291 -25.18 10.15 -0.83
CA THR A 291 -26.33 10.94 -1.32
C THR A 291 -27.22 10.14 -2.25
N LEU A 292 -26.82 8.92 -2.59
CA LEU A 292 -27.60 7.99 -3.40
C LEU A 292 -28.68 7.34 -2.54
N ALA A 293 -29.94 7.53 -2.92
CA ALA A 293 -31.08 6.90 -2.29
C ALA A 293 -31.72 5.87 -3.21
N SER A 294 -32.17 4.77 -2.60
CA SER A 294 -33.01 3.77 -3.25
C SER A 294 -34.32 4.38 -3.72
N THR A 295 -34.85 3.91 -4.85
CA THR A 295 -36.22 4.19 -5.27
C THR A 295 -37.24 3.17 -4.76
N GLY A 296 -36.79 2.17 -3.97
CA GLY A 296 -37.60 1.04 -3.52
C GLY A 296 -38.08 0.14 -4.66
N SER A 297 -37.41 0.20 -5.82
CA SER A 297 -37.89 -0.39 -7.06
C SER A 297 -36.71 -0.62 -8.01
N CYS A 298 -36.94 -1.39 -9.07
CA CYS A 298 -35.94 -1.70 -10.09
C CYS A 298 -35.28 -0.46 -10.72
N SER A 299 -35.89 0.73 -10.67
CA SER A 299 -35.34 1.91 -11.37
C SER A 299 -34.14 2.54 -10.68
N GLY A 300 -33.88 2.15 -9.44
CA GLY A 300 -32.83 2.72 -8.61
C GLY A 300 -32.57 1.86 -7.38
N VAL A 301 -32.06 0.66 -7.61
CA VAL A 301 -31.54 -0.23 -6.56
C VAL A 301 -30.20 0.30 -6.08
N THR A 302 -30.02 0.51 -4.78
CA THR A 302 -28.72 0.87 -4.21
C THR A 302 -27.92 -0.37 -3.83
N VAL A 303 -26.64 -0.39 -4.18
CA VAL A 303 -25.72 -1.50 -3.90
C VAL A 303 -24.51 -0.97 -3.15
N GLY A 304 -24.31 -1.42 -1.90
CA GLY A 304 -23.13 -1.12 -1.10
C GLY A 304 -22.03 -2.17 -1.30
N ILE A 305 -20.78 -1.76 -1.15
CA ILE A 305 -19.60 -2.62 -1.15
C ILE A 305 -18.82 -2.31 0.13
N PHE A 306 -18.55 -3.33 0.94
CA PHE A 306 -17.89 -3.14 2.21
C PHE A 306 -17.12 -4.40 2.66
N ASN A 307 -15.79 -4.31 2.65
CA ASN A 307 -14.95 -5.21 3.43
C ASN A 307 -15.11 -4.82 4.91
N VAL A 308 -15.53 -5.77 5.76
CA VAL A 308 -15.88 -5.51 7.17
C VAL A 308 -14.80 -5.95 8.16
N GLU A 309 -13.58 -6.21 7.67
CA GLU A 309 -12.38 -6.54 8.44
C GLU A 309 -12.60 -7.65 9.49
N ASN A 310 -12.49 -8.90 9.07
CA ASN A 310 -12.60 -10.08 9.92
C ASN A 310 -13.81 -10.06 10.87
N LEU A 311 -14.98 -9.69 10.36
CA LEU A 311 -16.20 -9.55 11.16
C LEU A 311 -16.68 -10.92 11.64
N CYS A 312 -16.87 -11.05 12.95
CA CYS A 312 -17.47 -12.21 13.60
C CYS A 312 -18.47 -11.75 14.68
N PRO A 313 -19.21 -12.64 15.37
CA PRO A 313 -20.28 -12.23 16.29
C PRO A 313 -19.77 -11.44 17.50
N SER A 314 -18.51 -11.64 17.88
CA SER A 314 -17.88 -11.00 19.06
C SER A 314 -16.99 -9.81 18.73
N SER A 315 -16.90 -9.42 17.45
CA SER A 315 -16.09 -8.30 16.99
C SER A 315 -16.51 -6.99 17.67
N ALA A 316 -15.55 -6.32 18.32
CA ALA A 316 -15.79 -5.05 19.03
C ALA A 316 -16.25 -3.94 18.07
N HIS A 317 -15.85 -3.99 16.80
CA HIS A 317 -16.22 -3.03 15.76
C HIS A 317 -17.56 -3.32 15.07
N LEU A 318 -18.22 -4.46 15.34
CA LEU A 318 -19.50 -4.82 14.71
C LEU A 318 -20.58 -3.71 14.83
N PRO A 319 -20.78 -3.09 16.02
CA PRO A 319 -21.74 -1.98 16.13
C PRO A 319 -21.38 -0.78 15.25
N ALA A 320 -20.08 -0.52 15.04
CA ALA A 320 -19.61 0.58 14.21
C ALA A 320 -19.74 0.25 12.71
N ILE A 321 -19.55 -1.01 12.29
CA ILE A 321 -19.89 -1.48 10.95
C ILE A 321 -21.38 -1.28 10.66
N ALA A 322 -22.25 -1.67 11.60
CA ALA A 322 -23.69 -1.44 11.49
C ALA A 322 -24.02 0.06 11.39
N ALA A 323 -23.36 0.91 12.17
CA ALA A 323 -23.50 2.37 12.07
C ALA A 323 -23.06 2.91 10.71
N GLN A 324 -21.95 2.44 10.13
CA GLN A 324 -21.56 2.86 8.78
C GLN A 324 -22.55 2.39 7.70
N LEU A 325 -23.14 1.20 7.82
CA LEU A 325 -24.22 0.75 6.94
C LEU A 325 -25.45 1.68 6.99
N VAL A 326 -25.79 2.19 8.18
CA VAL A 326 -26.96 3.05 8.39
C VAL A 326 -26.67 4.52 8.05
N ASP A 327 -25.63 5.08 8.65
CA ASP A 327 -25.35 6.52 8.62
C ASP A 327 -24.52 6.92 7.40
N ALA A 328 -23.48 6.16 7.07
CA ALA A 328 -22.61 6.48 5.94
C ALA A 328 -23.25 6.02 4.62
N LEU A 329 -23.57 4.73 4.50
CA LEU A 329 -24.11 4.11 3.28
C LEU A 329 -25.61 4.32 3.08
N LYS A 330 -26.32 4.87 4.07
CA LYS A 330 -27.77 5.15 4.02
C LYS A 330 -28.62 3.91 3.73
N THR A 331 -28.22 2.76 4.26
CA THR A 331 -28.92 1.47 4.15
C THR A 331 -29.14 1.06 2.69
N PRO A 332 -28.13 0.53 1.98
CA PRO A 332 -28.30 0.06 0.59
C PRO A 332 -29.34 -1.05 0.46
N ASP A 333 -29.94 -1.26 -0.70
CA ASP A 333 -30.89 -2.36 -0.91
C ASP A 333 -30.21 -3.73 -1.00
N LEU A 334 -28.96 -3.75 -1.47
CA LEU A 334 -28.06 -4.89 -1.52
C LEU A 334 -26.69 -4.45 -1.01
N VAL A 335 -25.98 -5.29 -0.26
CA VAL A 335 -24.63 -5.02 0.23
C VAL A 335 -23.74 -6.22 -0.08
N PHE A 336 -22.64 -5.98 -0.76
CA PHE A 336 -21.56 -6.93 -0.98
C PHE A 336 -20.65 -6.86 0.24
N LEU A 337 -20.61 -7.93 1.04
CA LEU A 337 -19.72 -8.03 2.19
C LEU A 337 -18.51 -8.90 1.86
N GLN A 338 -17.33 -8.42 2.25
CA GLN A 338 -16.09 -9.21 2.30
C GLN A 338 -15.62 -9.32 3.76
N GLU A 339 -14.82 -10.34 4.06
CA GLU A 339 -14.29 -10.60 5.42
C GLU A 339 -15.33 -10.93 6.50
N VAL A 340 -16.37 -11.65 6.10
CA VAL A 340 -17.25 -12.30 7.07
C VAL A 340 -16.56 -13.57 7.58
N GLN A 341 -16.48 -13.77 8.89
CA GLN A 341 -15.99 -14.98 9.52
C GLN A 341 -17.13 -15.91 9.93
N ASP A 342 -16.79 -17.17 10.17
CA ASP A 342 -17.69 -18.11 10.82
C ASP A 342 -18.01 -17.69 12.28
N ASP A 343 -18.96 -18.42 12.87
CA ASP A 343 -19.53 -18.18 14.19
C ASP A 343 -18.52 -18.30 15.33
N SER A 344 -17.37 -18.94 15.09
CA SER A 344 -16.31 -19.17 16.08
C SER A 344 -15.17 -18.14 15.99
N CYS A 345 -15.33 -17.12 15.13
CA CYS A 345 -14.30 -16.12 14.83
C CYS A 345 -13.00 -16.81 14.36
N ALA A 346 -11.84 -16.43 14.89
CA ALA A 346 -10.55 -17.03 14.51
C ALA A 346 -10.28 -18.43 15.10
N THR A 347 -11.24 -19.04 15.81
CA THR A 347 -11.01 -20.33 16.46
C THR A 347 -11.00 -21.44 15.41
N ASN A 348 -9.96 -22.27 15.40
CA ASN A 348 -9.91 -23.41 14.46
C ASN A 348 -10.54 -24.66 15.09
N ASP A 349 -11.87 -24.76 15.06
CA ASP A 349 -12.66 -25.85 15.66
C ASP A 349 -13.54 -26.63 14.68
N GLY A 350 -13.43 -26.33 13.37
CA GLY A 350 -14.19 -26.97 12.30
C GLY A 350 -15.57 -26.35 12.04
N VAL A 351 -15.96 -25.30 12.77
CA VAL A 351 -17.16 -24.51 12.45
C VAL A 351 -16.93 -23.73 11.16
N VAL A 352 -17.90 -23.80 10.25
CA VAL A 352 -17.86 -23.03 8.98
C VAL A 352 -19.09 -22.15 8.79
N ASP A 353 -20.10 -22.28 9.64
CA ASP A 353 -21.35 -21.51 9.56
C ASP A 353 -21.11 -20.05 10.00
N ALA A 354 -21.68 -19.08 9.28
CA ALA A 354 -21.63 -17.64 9.63
C ALA A 354 -23.00 -17.07 10.02
N THR A 355 -23.97 -17.93 10.34
CA THR A 355 -25.33 -17.53 10.71
C THR A 355 -25.34 -16.55 11.87
N ASN A 356 -24.60 -16.83 12.95
CA ASN A 356 -24.56 -15.94 14.11
C ASN A 356 -23.84 -14.62 13.78
N THR A 357 -22.82 -14.65 12.92
CA THR A 357 -22.13 -13.43 12.45
C THR A 357 -23.08 -12.51 11.69
N LEU A 358 -23.78 -13.06 10.70
CA LEU A 358 -24.68 -12.29 9.83
C LEU A 358 -25.96 -11.86 10.56
N GLU A 359 -26.50 -12.69 11.45
CA GLU A 359 -27.62 -12.30 12.33
C GLU A 359 -27.20 -11.17 13.28
N ALA A 360 -26.02 -11.23 13.89
CA ALA A 360 -25.55 -10.16 14.77
C ALA A 360 -25.47 -8.81 14.03
N LEU A 361 -24.93 -8.79 12.81
CA LEU A 361 -24.87 -7.59 11.97
C LEU A 361 -26.28 -7.11 11.58
N ARG A 362 -27.15 -8.01 11.13
CA ARG A 362 -28.56 -7.71 10.81
C ARG A 362 -29.28 -7.09 11.99
N PHE A 363 -29.19 -7.69 13.18
CA PHE A 363 -29.82 -7.18 14.39
C PHE A 363 -29.28 -5.82 14.80
N ALA A 364 -27.97 -5.59 14.67
CA ALA A 364 -27.38 -4.29 14.95
C ALA A 364 -27.95 -3.19 14.03
N VAL A 365 -28.06 -3.45 12.72
CA VAL A 365 -28.69 -2.52 11.78
C VAL A 365 -30.17 -2.30 12.10
N SER A 366 -30.92 -3.37 12.35
CA SER A 366 -32.33 -3.28 12.71
C SER A 366 -32.52 -2.44 13.96
N ASN A 367 -31.71 -2.65 15.00
CA ASN A 367 -31.77 -1.87 16.24
C ASN A 367 -31.47 -0.39 16.02
N LEU A 368 -30.44 -0.05 15.23
CA LEU A 368 -30.09 1.34 14.92
C LEU A 368 -31.17 2.07 14.09
N THR A 369 -32.04 1.32 13.43
CA THR A 369 -33.11 1.87 12.58
C THR A 369 -34.51 1.73 13.18
N ASP A 370 -34.63 1.35 14.46
CA ASP A 370 -35.91 1.05 15.13
C ASP A 370 -36.75 -0.01 14.38
N GLY A 371 -36.10 -0.99 13.76
CA GLY A 371 -36.73 -2.05 12.96
C GLY A 371 -37.22 -1.61 11.59
N LYS A 372 -36.90 -0.40 11.13
CA LYS A 372 -37.29 0.08 9.78
C LYS A 372 -36.52 -0.61 8.66
N VAL A 373 -35.29 -1.02 8.93
CA VAL A 373 -34.47 -1.81 8.01
C VAL A 373 -34.25 -3.18 8.60
N ASP A 374 -34.83 -4.19 7.96
CA ASP A 374 -34.64 -5.59 8.28
C ASP A 374 -34.00 -6.28 7.07
N TYR A 375 -32.68 -6.44 7.11
CA TYR A 375 -31.96 -7.18 6.08
C TYR A 375 -32.23 -8.67 6.21
N SER A 376 -32.23 -9.36 5.07
CA SER A 376 -31.91 -10.78 5.02
C SER A 376 -30.52 -10.95 4.42
N TRP A 377 -29.99 -12.16 4.45
CA TRP A 377 -28.64 -12.45 4.01
C TRP A 377 -28.56 -13.78 3.27
N VAL A 378 -27.57 -13.88 2.38
CA VAL A 378 -27.25 -15.14 1.69
C VAL A 378 -25.74 -15.31 1.60
N GLU A 379 -25.29 -16.53 1.81
CA GLU A 379 -23.89 -16.92 1.77
C GLU A 379 -23.76 -18.40 1.33
N VAL A 380 -22.53 -18.86 1.13
CA VAL A 380 -22.23 -20.29 0.91
C VAL A 380 -21.04 -20.62 1.79
N ALA A 381 -21.29 -21.38 2.86
CA ALA A 381 -20.25 -21.78 3.80
C ALA A 381 -19.08 -22.47 3.06
N PRO A 382 -17.82 -22.09 3.35
CA PRO A 382 -16.65 -22.78 2.83
C PRO A 382 -16.56 -24.23 3.31
N VAL A 383 -15.66 -24.97 2.67
CA VAL A 383 -15.12 -26.20 3.28
C VAL A 383 -14.07 -25.78 4.30
N ASP A 384 -14.11 -26.40 5.48
CA ASP A 384 -13.24 -26.08 6.60
C ASP A 384 -11.76 -25.98 6.18
N ASN A 385 -11.13 -24.86 6.54
CA ASN A 385 -9.74 -24.51 6.28
C ASN A 385 -9.30 -24.50 4.80
N GLN A 386 -10.24 -24.48 3.84
CA GLN A 386 -9.92 -24.43 2.40
C GLN A 386 -9.88 -23.02 1.81
N ASP A 387 -10.51 -22.05 2.48
CA ASP A 387 -10.47 -20.63 2.10
C ASP A 387 -9.35 -19.93 2.89
N GLY A 388 -8.73 -18.92 2.27
CA GLY A 388 -7.60 -18.20 2.87
C GLY A 388 -8.02 -17.02 3.73
N GLY A 389 -7.05 -16.36 4.35
CA GLY A 389 -7.28 -15.19 5.23
C GLY A 389 -6.87 -15.52 6.65
N GLN A 390 -7.58 -15.02 7.66
CA GLN A 390 -7.30 -15.38 9.05
C GLN A 390 -7.47 -16.89 9.24
N PRO A 391 -6.42 -17.61 9.69
CA PRO A 391 -6.51 -19.04 9.98
C PRO A 391 -7.63 -19.33 10.98
N GLY A 392 -8.36 -20.43 10.77
CA GLY A 392 -9.49 -20.83 11.63
C GLY A 392 -10.82 -20.17 11.29
N GLY A 393 -10.84 -18.89 10.89
CA GLY A 393 -12.12 -18.17 10.73
C GLY A 393 -12.86 -18.35 9.42
N ASN A 394 -12.38 -19.26 8.57
CA ASN A 394 -13.00 -19.66 7.30
C ASN A 394 -13.55 -18.49 6.48
N ILE A 395 -12.84 -17.37 6.37
CA ILE A 395 -13.39 -16.12 5.83
C ILE A 395 -14.12 -16.31 4.49
N ARG A 396 -15.27 -15.64 4.31
CA ARG A 396 -16.03 -15.63 3.06
C ARG A 396 -16.60 -14.26 2.69
N VAL A 397 -17.16 -14.22 1.49
CA VAL A 397 -18.01 -13.14 1.01
C VAL A 397 -19.49 -13.49 1.23
N ALA A 398 -20.32 -12.49 1.46
CA ALA A 398 -21.76 -12.66 1.66
C ALA A 398 -22.55 -11.49 1.04
N TYR A 399 -23.86 -11.63 0.95
CA TYR A 399 -24.75 -10.52 0.64
C TYR A 399 -25.71 -10.23 1.80
N LEU A 400 -25.90 -8.96 2.13
CA LEU A 400 -27.11 -8.49 2.83
C LEU A 400 -28.05 -7.87 1.81
N TYR A 401 -29.35 -8.07 1.94
CA TYR A 401 -30.33 -7.48 1.03
C TYR A 401 -31.64 -7.16 1.73
N LYS A 402 -32.38 -6.17 1.24
CA LYS A 402 -33.72 -5.84 1.74
C LYS A 402 -34.78 -6.70 1.03
N PRO A 403 -35.46 -7.61 1.73
CA PRO A 403 -36.49 -8.45 1.11
C PRO A 403 -37.69 -7.65 0.59
N SER A 404 -37.88 -6.42 1.07
CA SER A 404 -38.90 -5.49 0.59
C SER A 404 -38.59 -4.88 -0.78
N VAL A 405 -37.38 -5.06 -1.31
CA VAL A 405 -36.96 -4.52 -2.62
C VAL A 405 -36.50 -5.65 -3.55
N LEU A 406 -35.77 -6.63 -3.01
CA LEU A 406 -35.10 -7.69 -3.76
C LEU A 406 -35.48 -9.06 -3.24
N THR A 407 -35.57 -10.02 -4.16
CA THR A 407 -35.55 -11.46 -3.86
C THR A 407 -34.49 -12.12 -4.71
N LEU A 408 -34.01 -13.29 -4.30
CA LEU A 408 -33.30 -14.17 -5.23
C LEU A 408 -34.25 -14.54 -6.38
N ALA A 409 -33.71 -14.56 -7.59
CA ALA A 409 -34.40 -15.15 -8.72
C ALA A 409 -34.58 -16.66 -8.48
N GLU A 410 -35.76 -17.18 -8.83
CA GLU A 410 -36.12 -18.60 -8.68
C GLU A 410 -35.03 -19.48 -9.31
N PRO A 411 -34.36 -20.32 -8.52
CA PRO A 411 -33.20 -21.03 -9.03
C PRO A 411 -33.56 -22.39 -9.61
N THR A 412 -32.62 -22.95 -10.38
CA THR A 412 -32.76 -24.33 -10.86
C THR A 412 -32.60 -25.32 -9.69
N ASN A 413 -31.71 -25.03 -8.74
CA ASN A 413 -31.53 -25.74 -7.46
C ASN A 413 -31.39 -24.73 -6.32
N SER A 414 -31.52 -25.16 -5.05
CA SER A 414 -31.28 -24.32 -3.88
C SER A 414 -29.85 -23.74 -3.80
N VAL A 415 -29.52 -23.09 -2.69
CA VAL A 415 -28.16 -22.64 -2.35
C VAL A 415 -27.16 -23.79 -2.55
N GLY A 416 -26.01 -23.51 -3.19
CA GLY A 416 -24.94 -24.50 -3.36
C GLY A 416 -24.16 -24.75 -2.06
N THR A 417 -23.42 -25.85 -1.97
CA THR A 417 -22.48 -26.10 -0.86
C THR A 417 -21.07 -25.58 -1.19
N GLY A 418 -20.18 -25.52 -0.20
CA GLY A 418 -18.82 -25.00 -0.35
C GLY A 418 -17.99 -25.64 -1.48
N ALA A 419 -18.27 -26.90 -1.83
CA ALA A 419 -17.58 -27.65 -2.88
C ALA A 419 -18.31 -27.64 -4.24
N ASP A 420 -19.54 -27.14 -4.29
CA ASP A 420 -20.34 -27.16 -5.52
C ASP A 420 -19.90 -26.07 -6.50
N ALA A 421 -19.52 -26.49 -7.70
CA ALA A 421 -19.26 -25.57 -8.81
C ALA A 421 -20.57 -25.06 -9.41
N ASN A 422 -20.73 -23.74 -9.45
CA ASN A 422 -21.84 -23.12 -10.15
C ASN A 422 -21.62 -23.14 -11.67
N GLU A 423 -22.73 -23.07 -12.40
CA GLU A 423 -22.76 -23.08 -13.86
C GLU A 423 -23.81 -22.08 -14.37
N VAL A 424 -23.53 -21.47 -15.51
CA VAL A 424 -24.51 -20.66 -16.25
C VAL A 424 -25.28 -21.61 -17.17
N LEU A 425 -26.60 -21.61 -17.03
CA LEU A 425 -27.57 -22.39 -17.81
C LEU A 425 -28.28 -21.47 -18.83
N PRO A 426 -28.99 -22.02 -19.84
CA PRO A 426 -29.64 -21.22 -20.87
C PRO A 426 -30.59 -20.14 -20.33
N GLY A 427 -30.64 -18.98 -21.00
CA GLY A 427 -31.62 -17.93 -20.72
C GLY A 427 -31.23 -16.92 -19.62
N PRO A 428 -29.95 -16.57 -19.50
CA PRO A 428 -29.06 -17.07 -18.45
C PRO A 428 -29.76 -17.35 -17.11
N THR A 429 -29.56 -18.54 -16.55
CA THR A 429 -29.90 -18.85 -15.15
C THR A 429 -28.71 -19.50 -14.44
N LEU A 430 -28.73 -19.53 -13.11
CA LEU A 430 -27.66 -20.16 -12.32
C LEU A 430 -28.09 -21.58 -11.89
N LYS A 431 -27.14 -22.53 -11.93
CA LYS A 431 -27.34 -23.88 -11.40
C LYS A 431 -27.65 -23.87 -9.90
N PHE A 432 -26.95 -23.04 -9.14
CA PHE A 432 -27.20 -22.75 -7.73
C PHE A 432 -27.35 -21.24 -7.54
N ASN A 433 -28.31 -20.80 -6.72
CA ASN A 433 -28.50 -19.38 -6.42
C ASN A 433 -28.66 -19.12 -4.90
N PRO A 434 -27.67 -18.50 -4.25
CA PRO A 434 -26.34 -18.22 -4.78
C PRO A 434 -25.48 -19.49 -4.93
N GLY A 435 -24.31 -19.36 -5.57
CA GLY A 435 -23.33 -20.43 -5.71
C GLY A 435 -21.90 -19.92 -5.90
N ARG A 436 -20.90 -20.78 -5.64
CA ARG A 436 -19.47 -20.45 -5.77
C ARG A 436 -18.96 -20.67 -7.19
N ILE A 437 -18.05 -19.80 -7.64
CA ILE A 437 -17.42 -19.93 -8.96
C ILE A 437 -16.25 -20.90 -8.89
N ASP A 438 -16.40 -22.06 -9.54
CA ASP A 438 -15.37 -23.08 -9.75
C ASP A 438 -14.47 -23.35 -8.52
N PRO A 439 -15.03 -23.76 -7.36
CA PRO A 439 -14.33 -23.80 -6.08
C PRO A 439 -13.16 -24.79 -6.04
N ALA A 440 -13.09 -25.75 -6.97
CA ALA A 440 -12.00 -26.72 -7.09
C ALA A 440 -10.81 -26.21 -7.93
N ASN A 441 -10.93 -25.02 -8.56
CA ASN A 441 -9.85 -24.45 -9.35
C ASN A 441 -8.62 -24.14 -8.49
N ALA A 442 -7.42 -24.46 -9.00
CA ALA A 442 -6.16 -24.19 -8.31
C ALA A 442 -5.94 -22.70 -8.00
N ALA A 443 -6.56 -21.79 -8.76
CA ALA A 443 -6.55 -20.35 -8.48
C ALA A 443 -7.04 -20.01 -7.06
N TRP A 444 -7.89 -20.85 -6.47
CA TRP A 444 -8.51 -20.62 -5.16
C TRP A 444 -7.82 -21.33 -4.00
N ALA A 445 -6.69 -22.01 -4.23
CA ALA A 445 -5.95 -22.71 -3.18
C ALA A 445 -5.64 -21.77 -2.01
N ALA A 446 -6.19 -22.01 -0.81
CA ALA A 446 -6.06 -21.11 0.34
C ALA A 446 -6.42 -19.63 0.01
N THR A 447 -7.51 -19.40 -0.71
CA THR A 447 -8.11 -18.06 -0.92
C THR A 447 -9.63 -18.18 -0.99
N ARG A 448 -10.33 -17.08 -0.70
CA ARG A 448 -11.79 -16.96 -0.77
C ARG A 448 -12.28 -17.23 -2.19
N LYS A 449 -13.41 -17.91 -2.33
CA LYS A 449 -14.05 -18.18 -3.63
C LYS A 449 -15.13 -17.11 -3.87
N PRO A 450 -15.25 -16.55 -5.10
CA PRO A 450 -16.32 -15.62 -5.42
C PRO A 450 -17.72 -16.23 -5.28
N LEU A 451 -18.68 -15.40 -4.87
CA LEU A 451 -20.09 -15.76 -4.72
C LEU A 451 -20.95 -15.05 -5.77
N VAL A 452 -21.60 -15.84 -6.63
CA VAL A 452 -22.52 -15.32 -7.63
C VAL A 452 -23.98 -15.53 -7.21
N ALA A 453 -24.81 -14.52 -7.47
CA ALA A 453 -26.25 -14.57 -7.23
C ALA A 453 -27.02 -13.91 -8.39
N ALA A 454 -28.23 -14.40 -8.65
CA ALA A 454 -29.20 -13.79 -9.53
C ALA A 454 -30.35 -13.22 -8.69
N TRP A 455 -30.69 -11.95 -8.92
CA TRP A 455 -31.64 -11.20 -8.13
C TRP A 455 -32.79 -10.72 -9.00
N LYS A 456 -33.96 -10.58 -8.39
CA LYS A 456 -35.11 -9.93 -8.99
C LYS A 456 -35.58 -8.82 -8.07
N ALA A 457 -35.56 -7.58 -8.58
CA ALA A 457 -36.30 -6.50 -7.94
C ALA A 457 -37.80 -6.81 -8.03
N LEU A 458 -38.57 -6.60 -6.96
CA LEU A 458 -39.95 -7.10 -6.86
C LEU A 458 -40.87 -6.61 -7.99
N ASN A 459 -40.56 -5.46 -8.61
CA ASN A 459 -41.30 -4.89 -9.73
C ASN A 459 -40.61 -5.06 -11.11
N ALA A 460 -39.50 -5.77 -11.20
CA ALA A 460 -38.81 -6.07 -12.45
C ALA A 460 -39.35 -7.36 -13.10
N THR A 461 -39.16 -7.49 -14.41
CA THR A 461 -39.53 -8.70 -15.15
C THR A 461 -38.37 -9.67 -15.30
N LYS A 462 -37.16 -9.14 -15.49
CA LYS A 462 -35.93 -9.91 -15.63
C LYS A 462 -35.06 -9.86 -14.37
N PRO A 463 -34.20 -10.87 -14.15
CA PRO A 463 -33.19 -10.81 -13.11
C PRO A 463 -31.98 -9.95 -13.53
N PHE A 464 -31.19 -9.54 -12.54
CA PHE A 464 -29.82 -9.07 -12.71
C PHE A 464 -28.86 -9.96 -11.89
N PHE A 465 -27.58 -9.97 -12.24
CA PHE A 465 -26.58 -10.84 -11.64
C PHE A 465 -25.57 -10.04 -10.83
N THR A 466 -25.10 -10.62 -9.74
CA THR A 466 -24.01 -10.07 -8.94
C THR A 466 -22.92 -11.09 -8.71
N VAL A 467 -21.66 -10.63 -8.71
CA VAL A 467 -20.49 -11.43 -8.39
C VAL A 467 -19.67 -10.73 -7.31
N ASN A 468 -19.67 -11.28 -6.10
CA ASN A 468 -18.93 -10.74 -4.96
C ASN A 468 -17.57 -11.44 -4.88
N VAL A 469 -16.50 -10.65 -4.90
CA VAL A 469 -15.12 -11.16 -4.92
C VAL A 469 -14.35 -10.75 -3.66
N HIS A 470 -13.40 -11.60 -3.29
CA HIS A 470 -12.32 -11.24 -2.38
C HIS A 470 -11.06 -12.02 -2.82
N PHE A 471 -10.19 -11.39 -3.61
CA PHE A 471 -9.01 -12.04 -4.18
C PHE A 471 -7.85 -12.15 -3.19
N SER A 472 -6.80 -12.88 -3.57
CA SER A 472 -5.62 -13.08 -2.70
C SER A 472 -4.94 -11.77 -2.37
N SER A 473 -4.67 -11.53 -1.07
CA SER A 473 -4.01 -10.30 -0.63
C SER A 473 -2.62 -10.11 -1.24
N LYS A 474 -2.17 -8.85 -1.27
CA LYS A 474 -0.79 -8.46 -1.64
C LYS A 474 0.21 -8.70 -0.50
N GLY A 475 -0.18 -9.41 0.57
CA GLY A 475 0.66 -9.69 1.72
C GLY A 475 1.96 -10.43 1.33
N GLY A 476 3.08 -10.01 1.94
CA GLY A 476 4.42 -10.55 1.65
C GLY A 476 5.16 -9.86 0.50
N SER A 477 4.54 -8.88 -0.16
CA SER A 477 5.18 -8.01 -1.15
C SER A 477 6.40 -7.28 -0.58
N SER A 478 7.33 -6.88 -1.45
CA SER A 478 8.43 -6.00 -1.03
C SER A 478 7.97 -4.53 -0.99
N SER A 479 8.67 -3.71 -0.21
CA SER A 479 8.51 -2.26 -0.22
C SER A 479 8.71 -1.65 -1.62
N LEU A 480 8.02 -0.55 -1.92
CA LEU A 480 8.27 0.27 -3.11
C LEU A 480 9.67 0.92 -3.10
N HIS A 481 10.25 1.09 -1.90
CA HIS A 481 11.63 1.56 -1.66
C HIS A 481 12.63 0.40 -1.48
N GLY A 482 12.25 -0.81 -1.92
CA GLY A 482 13.08 -2.01 -1.85
C GLY A 482 14.09 -2.15 -3.00
N ASP A 483 15.02 -3.09 -2.81
CA ASP A 483 16.12 -3.41 -3.73
C ASP A 483 15.64 -4.15 -4.99
N LEU A 484 14.60 -4.97 -4.87
CA LEU A 484 14.00 -5.74 -5.98
C LEU A 484 13.23 -4.81 -6.94
N ARG A 485 13.57 -4.83 -8.24
CA ARG A 485 12.93 -4.01 -9.28
C ARG A 485 12.33 -4.86 -10.42
N THR A 486 11.08 -4.61 -10.81
CA THR A 486 10.06 -3.86 -10.03
C THR A 486 9.83 -4.55 -8.67
N PRO A 487 9.24 -3.86 -7.66
CA PRO A 487 8.91 -4.47 -6.38
C PRO A 487 8.14 -5.78 -6.55
N ASP A 488 8.44 -6.76 -5.70
CA ASP A 488 7.73 -8.03 -5.65
C ASP A 488 6.27 -7.80 -5.27
N ASN A 489 5.35 -7.95 -6.23
CA ASN A 489 3.91 -7.90 -6.02
C ASN A 489 3.40 -9.32 -5.71
N SER A 490 3.55 -9.72 -4.45
CA SER A 490 3.23 -11.07 -3.99
C SER A 490 1.81 -11.49 -4.39
N GLY A 491 1.70 -12.69 -4.95
CA GLY A 491 0.43 -13.27 -5.38
C GLY A 491 -0.12 -12.76 -6.72
N VAL A 492 0.58 -11.89 -7.46
CA VAL A 492 0.08 -11.31 -8.73
C VAL A 492 -0.35 -12.38 -9.74
N THR A 493 0.47 -13.41 -9.98
CA THR A 493 0.13 -14.52 -10.90
C THR A 493 -1.14 -15.24 -10.48
N LYS A 494 -1.32 -15.44 -9.16
CA LYS A 494 -2.51 -16.09 -8.62
C LYS A 494 -3.74 -15.20 -8.78
N ARG A 495 -3.63 -13.89 -8.50
CA ARG A 495 -4.71 -12.92 -8.79
C ARG A 495 -5.06 -12.87 -10.27
N THR A 496 -4.10 -12.96 -11.19
CA THR A 496 -4.39 -13.04 -12.64
C THR A 496 -5.22 -14.28 -12.99
N GLN A 497 -4.92 -15.43 -12.36
CA GLN A 497 -5.71 -16.65 -12.55
C GLN A 497 -7.13 -16.50 -11.96
N GLN A 498 -7.26 -15.92 -10.77
CA GLN A 498 -8.56 -15.64 -10.12
C GLN A 498 -9.42 -14.69 -10.96
N ALA A 499 -8.80 -13.63 -11.48
CA ALA A 499 -9.41 -12.68 -12.42
C ALA A 499 -9.90 -13.39 -13.69
N THR A 500 -9.10 -14.29 -14.25
CA THR A 500 -9.47 -15.07 -15.45
C THR A 500 -10.69 -15.95 -15.19
N VAL A 501 -10.65 -16.80 -14.16
CA VAL A 501 -11.74 -17.74 -13.83
C VAL A 501 -13.04 -17.00 -13.52
N THR A 502 -12.96 -15.90 -12.76
CA THR A 502 -14.13 -15.07 -12.45
C THR A 502 -14.68 -14.41 -13.71
N GLY A 503 -13.81 -13.84 -14.54
CA GLY A 503 -14.19 -13.19 -15.78
C GLY A 503 -14.83 -14.16 -16.79
N GLU A 504 -14.30 -15.38 -16.92
CA GLU A 504 -14.86 -16.41 -17.80
C GLU A 504 -16.27 -16.83 -17.37
N PHE A 505 -16.55 -16.89 -16.07
CA PHE A 505 -17.90 -17.16 -15.58
C PHE A 505 -18.87 -16.05 -15.98
N ILE A 506 -18.47 -14.78 -15.82
CA ILE A 506 -19.28 -13.62 -16.22
C ILE A 506 -19.49 -13.58 -17.73
N ALA A 507 -18.46 -13.89 -18.51
CA ALA A 507 -18.54 -13.96 -19.97
C ALA A 507 -19.56 -14.98 -20.45
N LYS A 508 -19.75 -16.11 -19.72
CA LYS A 508 -20.81 -17.08 -20.02
C LYS A 508 -22.21 -16.50 -19.81
N ILE A 509 -22.42 -15.66 -18.78
CA ILE A 509 -23.70 -14.95 -18.58
C ILE A 509 -23.99 -14.04 -19.79
N LEU A 510 -23.00 -13.24 -20.20
CA LEU A 510 -23.14 -12.31 -21.33
C LEU A 510 -23.22 -13.01 -22.70
N ALA A 511 -22.70 -14.22 -22.82
CA ALA A 511 -22.85 -15.02 -24.03
C ALA A 511 -24.28 -15.55 -24.21
N GLU A 512 -24.97 -15.86 -23.11
CA GLU A 512 -26.39 -16.27 -23.13
C GLU A 512 -27.34 -15.08 -23.31
N ASP A 513 -27.06 -13.94 -22.68
CA ASP A 513 -27.77 -12.68 -22.89
C ASP A 513 -26.80 -11.48 -22.88
N PRO A 514 -26.47 -10.90 -24.05
CA PRO A 514 -25.58 -9.73 -24.14
C PRO A 514 -26.09 -8.49 -23.41
N GLU A 515 -27.39 -8.42 -23.11
CA GLU A 515 -28.01 -7.32 -22.35
C GLU A 515 -28.12 -7.64 -20.85
N ALA A 516 -27.65 -8.81 -20.40
CA ALA A 516 -27.68 -9.18 -18.99
C ALA A 516 -26.99 -8.10 -18.13
N GLN A 517 -27.70 -7.69 -17.08
CA GLN A 517 -27.22 -6.70 -16.14
C GLN A 517 -26.36 -7.43 -15.10
N VAL A 518 -25.05 -7.16 -15.09
CA VAL A 518 -24.10 -7.81 -14.19
C VAL A 518 -23.34 -6.74 -13.41
N ILE A 519 -23.28 -6.91 -12.09
CA ILE A 519 -22.47 -6.10 -11.17
C ILE A 519 -21.45 -7.03 -10.49
N ALA A 520 -20.16 -6.88 -10.77
CA ALA A 520 -19.10 -7.59 -10.08
C ALA A 520 -18.35 -6.62 -9.17
N ALA A 521 -18.28 -6.89 -7.87
CA ALA A 521 -17.69 -5.95 -6.93
C ALA A 521 -17.07 -6.62 -5.71
N GLY A 522 -16.20 -5.90 -5.02
CA GLY A 522 -15.54 -6.33 -3.78
C GLY A 522 -14.06 -6.02 -3.80
N ASP A 523 -13.31 -6.71 -2.95
CA ASP A 523 -11.86 -6.53 -2.82
C ASP A 523 -11.11 -7.39 -3.85
N PHE A 524 -10.62 -6.76 -4.92
CA PHE A 524 -9.81 -7.43 -5.95
C PHE A 524 -8.33 -7.48 -5.58
N ASN A 525 -7.91 -6.81 -4.51
CA ASN A 525 -6.54 -6.76 -4.01
C ASN A 525 -5.51 -6.37 -5.09
N GLU A 526 -5.91 -5.56 -6.07
CA GLU A 526 -5.01 -5.14 -7.15
C GLU A 526 -5.51 -3.87 -7.85
N PHE A 527 -4.59 -3.13 -8.48
CA PHE A 527 -4.88 -1.86 -9.16
C PHE A 527 -5.30 -2.08 -10.62
N ILE A 528 -6.17 -1.20 -11.14
CA ILE A 528 -6.65 -1.22 -12.54
C ILE A 528 -5.53 -1.44 -13.58
N PRO A 529 -4.40 -0.69 -13.58
CA PRO A 529 -3.38 -0.83 -14.63
C PRO A 529 -2.59 -2.14 -14.57
N VAL A 530 -2.68 -2.90 -13.47
CA VAL A 530 -1.90 -4.13 -13.27
C VAL A 530 -2.60 -5.31 -13.92
N SER A 531 -1.81 -6.31 -14.35
CA SER A 531 -2.28 -7.39 -15.21
C SER A 531 -3.51 -8.17 -14.70
N PRO A 532 -3.75 -8.41 -13.38
CA PRO A 532 -4.98 -9.07 -12.93
C PRO A 532 -6.26 -8.32 -13.31
N LEU A 533 -6.34 -7.00 -13.10
CA LEU A 533 -7.55 -6.24 -13.40
C LEU A 533 -7.73 -6.01 -14.90
N GLN A 534 -6.63 -5.75 -15.62
CA GLN A 534 -6.67 -5.71 -17.09
C GLN A 534 -7.18 -7.03 -17.68
N THR A 535 -6.76 -8.16 -17.10
CA THR A 535 -7.25 -9.50 -17.49
C THR A 535 -8.73 -9.66 -17.15
N PHE A 536 -9.14 -9.29 -15.93
CA PHE A 536 -10.54 -9.37 -15.51
C PHE A 536 -11.47 -8.61 -16.46
N MET A 537 -11.18 -7.33 -16.73
CA MET A 537 -11.98 -6.48 -17.62
C MET A 537 -12.05 -7.05 -19.03
N LYS A 538 -10.90 -7.45 -19.59
CA LYS A 538 -10.82 -8.03 -20.93
C LYS A 538 -11.62 -9.32 -21.07
N VAL A 539 -11.51 -10.23 -20.11
CA VAL A 539 -12.15 -11.56 -20.16
C VAL A 539 -13.64 -11.46 -19.85
N SER A 540 -14.01 -10.68 -18.83
CA SER A 540 -15.41 -10.54 -18.40
C SER A 540 -16.24 -9.67 -19.36
N GLY A 541 -15.61 -8.74 -20.07
CA GLY A 541 -16.31 -7.72 -20.86
C GLY A 541 -17.01 -6.64 -20.00
N LEU A 542 -16.77 -6.61 -18.69
CA LEU A 542 -17.28 -5.57 -17.81
C LEU A 542 -16.42 -4.29 -17.89
N LEU A 543 -17.04 -3.18 -17.52
CA LEU A 543 -16.46 -1.85 -17.50
C LEU A 543 -16.22 -1.42 -16.05
N ASP A 544 -15.11 -0.72 -15.79
CA ASP A 544 -14.86 -0.08 -14.49
C ASP A 544 -15.93 0.99 -14.22
N LEU A 545 -16.64 0.86 -13.10
CA LEU A 545 -17.72 1.77 -12.76
C LEU A 545 -17.21 3.20 -12.51
N ASP A 546 -16.00 3.36 -11.97
CA ASP A 546 -15.41 4.69 -11.73
C ASP A 546 -15.21 5.46 -13.03
N GLU A 547 -14.74 4.78 -14.08
CA GLU A 547 -14.69 5.34 -15.43
C GLU A 547 -16.08 5.61 -16.01
N VAL A 548 -17.02 4.67 -15.83
CA VAL A 548 -18.41 4.80 -16.33
C VAL A 548 -19.11 6.02 -15.74
N VAL A 549 -18.86 6.35 -14.46
CA VAL A 549 -19.44 7.53 -13.81
C VAL A 549 -18.56 8.78 -13.88
N GLU A 550 -17.43 8.70 -14.59
CA GLU A 550 -16.46 9.79 -14.76
C GLU A 550 -15.94 10.32 -13.41
N MET A 551 -15.68 9.41 -12.45
CA MET A 551 -15.09 9.79 -11.17
C MET A 551 -13.66 10.30 -11.37
N ALA A 552 -13.32 11.41 -10.69
CA ALA A 552 -11.97 11.95 -10.68
C ALA A 552 -10.97 10.86 -10.22
N PRO A 553 -9.90 10.57 -10.97
CA PRO A 553 -8.93 9.52 -10.63
C PRO A 553 -8.39 9.61 -9.20
N GLU A 554 -8.17 10.83 -8.70
CA GLU A 554 -7.65 11.10 -7.36
C GLU A 554 -8.61 10.69 -6.24
N GLU A 555 -9.89 10.49 -6.52
CA GLU A 555 -10.94 10.20 -5.54
C GLU A 555 -11.40 8.73 -5.55
N ARG A 556 -10.74 7.85 -6.33
CA ARG A 556 -11.14 6.45 -6.50
C ARG A 556 -10.62 5.50 -5.42
N TYR A 557 -9.90 6.01 -4.42
CA TYR A 557 -9.23 5.18 -3.42
C TYR A 557 -10.20 4.61 -2.38
N SER A 558 -9.86 3.45 -1.84
CA SER A 558 -10.62 2.78 -0.78
C SER A 558 -9.74 2.33 0.40
N TYR A 559 -8.41 2.50 0.31
CA TYR A 559 -7.45 1.91 1.23
C TYR A 559 -6.27 2.87 1.48
N LEU A 560 -5.71 2.86 2.70
CA LEU A 560 -4.45 3.56 3.03
C LEU A 560 -3.34 2.55 3.22
N PHE A 561 -2.26 2.68 2.43
CA PHE A 561 -1.08 1.83 2.60
C PHE A 561 0.20 2.61 2.34
N ASP A 562 1.11 2.56 3.30
CA ASP A 562 2.33 3.36 3.29
C ASP A 562 2.04 4.83 2.97
N MET A 563 2.65 5.38 1.92
CA MET A 563 2.47 6.76 1.46
C MET A 563 1.22 6.97 0.59
N ASN A 564 0.53 5.89 0.20
CA ASN A 564 -0.45 5.89 -0.85
C ASN A 564 -1.89 5.79 -0.31
N THR A 565 -2.76 6.59 -0.91
CA THR A 565 -4.20 6.27 -0.98
C THR A 565 -4.42 5.39 -2.22
N GLN A 566 -4.93 4.18 -2.01
CA GLN A 566 -4.95 3.10 -2.99
C GLN A 566 -6.38 2.62 -3.26
N GLN A 567 -6.64 2.13 -4.48
CA GLN A 567 -7.90 1.49 -4.83
C GLN A 567 -7.73 -0.04 -4.88
N LEU A 568 -8.29 -0.73 -3.89
CA LEU A 568 -8.34 -2.21 -3.85
C LEU A 568 -9.76 -2.75 -4.04
N ASP A 569 -10.76 -1.95 -3.67
CA ASP A 569 -12.17 -2.27 -3.85
C ASP A 569 -12.65 -1.68 -5.17
N HIS A 570 -13.13 -2.56 -6.05
CA HIS A 570 -13.57 -2.17 -7.38
C HIS A 570 -15.02 -2.58 -7.58
N THR A 571 -15.72 -1.83 -8.44
CA THR A 571 -17.04 -2.21 -8.96
C THR A 571 -16.99 -2.19 -10.47
N PHE A 572 -17.31 -3.32 -11.09
CA PHE A 572 -17.40 -3.47 -12.53
C PHE A 572 -18.83 -3.77 -12.95
N VAL A 573 -19.24 -3.23 -14.08
CA VAL A 573 -20.61 -3.34 -14.58
C VAL A 573 -20.66 -3.76 -16.04
N SER A 574 -21.70 -4.52 -16.41
CA SER A 574 -21.90 -4.88 -17.81
C SER A 574 -22.27 -3.64 -18.65
N PRO A 575 -22.04 -3.67 -19.97
CA PRO A 575 -22.37 -2.54 -20.84
C PRO A 575 -23.82 -2.05 -20.73
N SER A 576 -24.78 -2.94 -20.45
CA SER A 576 -26.20 -2.58 -20.28
C SER A 576 -26.49 -1.73 -19.03
N LEU A 577 -25.58 -1.71 -18.06
CA LEU A 577 -25.61 -0.84 -16.89
C LEU A 577 -24.74 0.43 -17.06
N SER A 578 -24.06 0.60 -18.20
CA SER A 578 -23.23 1.76 -18.49
C SER A 578 -24.02 2.92 -19.13
N VAL A 579 -23.54 4.15 -18.95
CA VAL A 579 -24.14 5.47 -19.29
C VAL A 579 -24.58 5.73 -20.75
N ARG A 580 -24.59 4.73 -21.63
CA ARG A 580 -24.94 4.88 -23.07
C ARG A 580 -26.43 4.72 -23.41
N THR A 581 -27.31 4.63 -22.40
CA THR A 581 -28.78 4.65 -22.58
C THR A 581 -29.38 6.04 -22.24
N PRO A 582 -30.61 6.39 -22.71
CA PRO A 582 -31.23 7.69 -22.44
C PRO A 582 -31.23 8.06 -20.95
N CYS A 583 -31.18 9.36 -20.61
CA CYS A 583 -30.86 9.95 -19.29
C CYS A 583 -31.50 9.33 -18.02
N SER A 584 -32.50 8.47 -18.13
CA SER A 584 -33.18 7.77 -17.01
C SER A 584 -32.54 6.44 -16.57
N ARG A 585 -31.40 6.03 -17.14
CA ARG A 585 -30.73 4.73 -16.87
C ARG A 585 -29.27 4.85 -16.41
N ARG A 586 -28.80 6.03 -16.01
CA ARG A 586 -27.40 6.21 -15.61
C ARG A 586 -27.12 5.56 -14.24
N SER A 587 -26.08 4.74 -14.20
CA SER A 587 -25.47 4.30 -12.94
C SER A 587 -24.84 5.50 -12.22
N HIS A 588 -24.86 5.47 -10.90
CA HIS A 588 -24.18 6.43 -10.05
C HIS A 588 -23.31 5.68 -9.05
N PHE A 589 -22.21 6.30 -8.61
CA PHE A 589 -21.26 5.67 -7.69
C PHE A 589 -20.56 6.69 -6.80
N GLN A 590 -20.23 6.28 -5.56
CA GLN A 590 -19.58 7.10 -4.54
C GLN A 590 -18.69 6.24 -3.64
N HIS A 591 -17.44 6.65 -3.44
CA HIS A 591 -16.62 6.26 -2.30
C HIS A 591 -16.84 7.24 -1.14
N LEU A 592 -16.97 6.72 0.09
CA LEU A 592 -17.35 7.56 1.23
C LEU A 592 -16.16 8.12 2.02
N HIS A 593 -15.01 7.45 1.96
CA HIS A 593 -13.78 7.85 2.66
C HIS A 593 -13.96 8.05 4.18
N VAL A 594 -14.78 7.19 4.81
CA VAL A 594 -15.09 7.26 6.25
C VAL A 594 -14.00 6.64 7.10
N ASN A 595 -13.30 5.64 6.59
CA ASN A 595 -12.25 4.94 7.30
C ASN A 595 -10.89 5.55 6.96
N THR A 596 -10.55 5.71 5.68
CA THR A 596 -9.24 6.29 5.29
C THR A 596 -9.01 7.71 5.83
N TRP A 597 -10.08 8.47 6.10
CA TRP A 597 -9.95 9.81 6.65
C TRP A 597 -10.01 9.88 8.19
N SER A 598 -10.30 8.77 8.87
CA SER A 598 -10.30 8.71 10.33
C SER A 598 -8.88 8.63 10.89
N ASP A 599 -8.71 8.95 12.16
CA ASP A 599 -7.52 8.51 12.91
C ASP A 599 -7.63 7.00 13.25
N THR A 600 -6.60 6.48 13.90
CA THR A 600 -6.51 5.05 14.25
C THR A 600 -7.62 4.62 15.20
N ALA A 601 -8.12 5.53 16.06
CA ALA A 601 -9.17 5.21 17.02
C ALA A 601 -10.56 5.21 16.36
N GLY A 602 -10.76 6.01 15.32
CA GLY A 602 -12.00 6.10 14.55
C GLY A 602 -12.09 5.13 13.37
N GLU A 603 -11.01 4.43 13.03
CA GLU A 603 -11.00 3.43 11.95
C GLU A 603 -11.85 2.22 12.34
N VAL A 604 -12.87 1.93 11.52
CA VAL A 604 -13.83 0.83 11.77
C VAL A 604 -13.48 -0.41 10.96
N SER A 605 -12.97 -0.19 9.76
CA SER A 605 -12.34 -1.17 8.87
C SER A 605 -11.20 -0.46 8.16
N ASP A 606 -10.16 -1.19 7.78
CA ASP A 606 -9.08 -0.71 6.93
C ASP A 606 -9.52 -0.34 5.49
N HIS A 607 -10.74 -0.72 5.08
CA HIS A 607 -11.33 -0.39 3.79
C HIS A 607 -12.47 0.63 3.88
N ASP A 608 -12.57 1.54 2.92
CA ASP A 608 -13.72 2.43 2.79
C ASP A 608 -14.92 1.76 2.11
N PRO A 609 -16.13 1.92 2.67
CA PRO A 609 -17.34 1.52 1.98
C PRO A 609 -17.64 2.41 0.77
N SER A 610 -18.25 1.78 -0.23
CA SER A 610 -18.70 2.42 -1.48
C SER A 610 -20.16 2.11 -1.76
N VAL A 611 -20.85 2.97 -2.52
CA VAL A 611 -22.25 2.73 -2.91
C VAL A 611 -22.54 3.15 -4.33
N GLY A 612 -23.22 2.27 -5.06
CA GLY A 612 -23.78 2.54 -6.37
C GLY A 612 -25.30 2.58 -6.38
N ARG A 613 -25.87 3.20 -7.41
CA ARG A 613 -27.31 3.13 -7.71
C ARG A 613 -27.53 2.75 -9.16
N PHE A 614 -28.32 1.70 -9.37
CA PHE A 614 -28.48 1.04 -10.67
C PHE A 614 -29.95 0.95 -11.07
N ASN A 615 -30.22 1.14 -12.37
CA ASN A 615 -31.52 0.86 -12.97
C ASN A 615 -31.52 -0.56 -13.54
N VAL A 616 -32.19 -1.46 -12.83
CA VAL A 616 -32.36 -2.88 -13.15
C VAL A 616 -33.77 -3.25 -13.65
N CYS A 617 -34.52 -2.29 -14.20
CA CYS A 617 -35.89 -2.53 -14.73
C CYS A 617 -35.92 -3.25 -16.09
N ALA A 618 -35.04 -4.23 -16.32
CA ALA A 618 -34.92 -4.91 -17.60
C ALA A 618 -36.19 -5.65 -18.05
#